data_AF-A0A368KPL8-F1
#
_entry.id   AF-A0A368KPL8-F1
#
_cell.length_a   1.000
_cell.length_b   1.000
_cell.length_c   1.000
_cell.angle_alpha   90.00
_cell.angle_beta   90.00
_cell.angle_gamma   90.00
#
_symmetry.space_group_name_H-M   'P 1'
#
loop_
_entity.id
_entity.type
_entity.pdbx_description
1 polymer ?
#
loop_
_entity_poly.entity_id
_entity_poly.type
_entity_poly.pdbx_seq_one_letter_code
_entity_poly.pdbx_strand_id
1 'polypeptide(L)'
;MEPKYSDAEALTIDKLHWLLYLALIEIRHQGRELHNSSVFGLANLFHATPLILAKAARGESSYQEVMQSLLDKAKELNCNSWIHNGIAQMSKDSADD
;
A
#
# COMPACT_ATOMS: atom_id res chain seq x y z
N MET A 1 -15.18 -22.61 2.74
CA MET A 1 -15.38 -21.16 2.61
C MET A 1 -15.67 -20.92 1.14
N GLU A 2 -16.85 -20.44 0.77
CA GLU A 2 -17.14 -20.16 -0.64
C GLU A 2 -16.25 -19.02 -1.14
N PRO A 3 -15.78 -19.08 -2.41
CA PRO A 3 -14.97 -18.02 -2.97
C PRO A 3 -15.79 -16.73 -3.03
N LYS A 4 -15.24 -15.65 -2.45
CA LYS A 4 -15.89 -14.33 -2.37
C LYS A 4 -16.14 -13.69 -3.74
N TYR A 5 -15.43 -14.16 -4.77
CA TYR A 5 -15.47 -13.63 -6.14
C TYR A 5 -15.51 -14.77 -7.14
N SER A 6 -16.05 -14.51 -8.33
CA SER A 6 -15.90 -15.43 -9.47
C SER A 6 -14.44 -15.50 -9.94
N ASP A 7 -14.05 -16.58 -10.63
CA ASP A 7 -12.68 -16.73 -11.15
C ASP A 7 -12.26 -15.58 -12.08
N ALA A 8 -13.18 -15.09 -12.92
CA ALA A 8 -12.95 -13.97 -13.81
C ALA A 8 -12.73 -12.64 -13.05
N GLU A 9 -13.47 -12.44 -11.97
CA GLU A 9 -13.35 -11.27 -11.11
C GLU A 9 -12.07 -11.32 -10.28
N ALA A 10 -11.70 -12.48 -9.72
CA ALA A 10 -10.43 -12.68 -9.03
C ALA A 10 -9.23 -12.38 -9.94
N LEU A 11 -9.26 -12.84 -11.20
CA LEU A 11 -8.24 -12.52 -12.19
C LEU A 11 -8.18 -11.01 -12.50
N THR A 12 -9.32 -10.34 -12.53
CA THR A 12 -9.39 -8.88 -12.75
C THR A 12 -8.79 -8.12 -11.57
N ILE A 13 -9.11 -8.55 -10.35
CA ILE A 13 -8.56 -8.00 -9.11
C ILE A 13 -7.03 -8.16 -9.08
N ASP A 14 -6.49 -9.33 -9.44
CA ASP A 14 -5.04 -9.56 -9.48
C ASP A 14 -4.34 -8.65 -10.50
N LYS A 15 -4.95 -8.47 -11.69
CA LYS A 15 -4.43 -7.54 -12.70
C LYS A 15 -4.39 -6.10 -12.19
N LEU A 16 -5.43 -5.65 -11.47
CA LEU A 16 -5.47 -4.30 -10.91
C LEU A 16 -4.35 -4.09 -9.87
N HIS A 17 -4.17 -5.04 -8.95
CA HIS A 17 -3.07 -4.97 -7.98
C HIS A 17 -1.70 -4.95 -8.66
N TRP A 18 -1.52 -5.74 -9.72
CA TRP A 18 -0.27 -5.77 -10.48
C TRP A 18 -0.01 -4.44 -11.22
N LEU A 19 -1.03 -3.85 -11.84
CA LEU A 19 -0.89 -2.54 -12.49
C LEU A 19 -0.56 -1.43 -11.48
N LEU A 20 -1.17 -1.44 -10.29
CA LEU A 20 -0.84 -0.50 -9.22
C LEU A 20 0.60 -0.67 -8.72
N TYR A 21 1.05 -1.92 -8.55
CA TYR A 21 2.44 -2.24 -8.22
C TYR A 21 3.41 -1.66 -9.24
N LEU A 22 3.16 -1.89 -10.54
CA LEU A 22 3.99 -1.37 -11.62
C LEU A 22 3.99 0.17 -11.65
N ALA A 23 2.83 0.80 -11.48
CA ALA A 23 2.71 2.25 -11.46
C ALA A 23 3.52 2.87 -10.31
N LEU A 24 3.49 2.27 -9.11
CA LEU A 24 4.28 2.76 -7.98
C LEU A 24 5.78 2.54 -8.17
N ILE A 25 6.20 1.48 -8.87
CA ILE A 25 7.61 1.30 -9.27
C ILE A 25 8.03 2.42 -10.23
N GLU A 26 7.22 2.73 -11.23
CA GLU A 26 7.52 3.81 -12.17
C GLU A 26 7.62 5.15 -11.45
N ILE A 27 6.65 5.48 -10.58
CA ILE A 27 6.68 6.71 -9.77
C ILE A 27 7.93 6.77 -8.90
N ARG A 28 8.33 5.64 -8.30
CA ARG A 28 9.58 5.56 -7.52
C ARG A 28 10.78 5.87 -8.41
N HIS A 29 10.84 5.30 -9.62
CA HIS A 29 11.93 5.57 -10.56
C HIS A 29 11.96 7.06 -10.94
N GLN A 30 10.83 7.62 -11.34
CA GLN A 30 10.69 9.05 -11.66
C GLN A 30 11.09 9.95 -10.48
N GLY A 31 10.68 9.61 -9.25
CA GLY A 31 11.07 10.34 -8.05
C GLY A 31 12.58 10.34 -7.83
N ARG A 32 13.27 9.25 -8.16
CA ARG A 32 14.74 9.18 -8.11
C ARG A 32 15.39 10.04 -9.20
N GLU A 33 14.95 9.90 -10.44
CA GLU A 33 15.50 10.62 -11.60
C GLU A 33 15.32 12.14 -11.45
N LEU A 34 14.18 12.58 -10.93
CA LEU A 34 13.87 13.99 -10.70
C LEU A 34 14.38 14.52 -9.35
N HIS A 35 15.12 13.72 -8.58
CA HIS A 35 15.59 14.06 -7.23
C HIS A 35 14.47 14.51 -6.27
N ASN A 36 13.23 14.06 -6.50
CA ASN A 36 12.11 14.32 -5.61
C ASN A 36 12.06 13.25 -4.51
N SER A 37 12.70 13.55 -3.39
CA SER A 37 12.82 12.64 -2.24
C SER A 37 11.47 12.25 -1.64
N SER A 38 10.48 13.13 -1.65
CA SER A 38 9.13 12.83 -1.16
C SER A 38 8.42 11.83 -2.07
N VAL A 39 8.41 12.04 -3.38
CA VAL A 39 7.80 11.12 -4.35
C VAL A 39 8.52 9.77 -4.31
N PHE A 40 9.85 9.77 -4.32
CA PHE A 40 10.64 8.56 -4.18
C PHE A 40 10.31 7.81 -2.88
N GLY A 41 10.30 8.51 -1.74
CA GLY A 41 10.08 7.93 -0.42
C GLY A 41 8.71 7.26 -0.30
N LEU A 42 7.65 7.95 -0.72
CA LEU A 42 6.28 7.43 -0.68
C LEU A 42 6.10 6.24 -1.63
N ALA A 43 6.57 6.36 -2.87
CA ALA A 43 6.48 5.25 -3.81
C ALA A 43 7.33 4.05 -3.34
N ASN A 44 8.50 4.30 -2.75
CA ASN A 44 9.33 3.25 -2.17
C ASN A 44 8.68 2.60 -0.94
N LEU A 45 7.91 3.33 -0.14
CA LEU A 45 7.13 2.79 0.98
C LEU A 45 5.99 1.89 0.47
N PHE A 46 5.23 2.35 -0.53
CA PHE A 46 3.98 1.69 -0.94
C PHE A 46 4.08 0.73 -2.10
N HIS A 47 5.18 0.68 -2.86
CA HIS A 47 5.22 -0.06 -4.12
C HIS A 47 4.75 -1.52 -3.99
N ALA A 48 5.13 -2.23 -2.93
CA ALA A 48 4.73 -3.62 -2.71
C ALA A 48 3.34 -3.79 -2.09
N THR A 49 2.76 -2.74 -1.52
CA THR A 49 1.50 -2.79 -0.77
C THR A 49 0.33 -3.37 -1.57
N PRO A 50 0.11 -3.04 -2.87
CA PRO A 50 -0.97 -3.66 -3.64
C PRO A 50 -0.91 -5.19 -3.67
N LEU A 51 0.29 -5.77 -3.84
CA LEU A 51 0.44 -7.23 -3.89
C LEU A 51 0.22 -7.88 -2.51
N ILE A 52 0.61 -7.18 -1.44
CA ILE A 52 0.42 -7.65 -0.07
C ILE A 52 -1.07 -7.60 0.30
N LEU A 53 -1.80 -6.55 -0.10
CA LEU A 53 -3.25 -6.45 0.07
C LEU A 53 -4.00 -7.54 -0.70
N ALA A 54 -3.54 -7.89 -1.91
CA ALA A 54 -4.12 -9.00 -2.67
C ALA A 54 -4.01 -10.34 -1.91
N LYS A 55 -2.86 -10.61 -1.29
CA LYS A 55 -2.68 -11.79 -0.42
C LYS A 55 -3.61 -11.75 0.80
N ALA A 56 -3.74 -10.59 1.44
CA ALA A 56 -4.64 -10.43 2.58
C ALA A 56 -6.11 -10.65 2.19
N ALA A 57 -6.53 -10.18 1.02
CA ALA A 57 -7.87 -10.40 0.50
C ALA A 57 -8.19 -11.90 0.24
N ARG A 58 -7.17 -12.72 -0.04
CA ARG A 58 -7.28 -14.17 -0.19
C ARG A 58 -7.15 -14.95 1.13
N GLY A 59 -6.94 -14.24 2.25
CA GLY A 59 -6.75 -14.86 3.56
C GLY A 59 -5.38 -15.48 3.78
N GLU A 60 -4.40 -15.18 2.91
CA GLU A 60 -3.01 -15.63 3.07
C GLU A 60 -2.25 -14.83 4.14
N SER A 61 -2.77 -13.66 4.50
CA SER A 61 -2.30 -12.80 5.60
C SER A 61 -3.44 -11.95 6.14
N SER A 62 -3.27 -11.37 7.32
CA SER A 62 -4.21 -10.40 7.89
C SER A 62 -3.87 -8.97 7.49
N TYR A 63 -4.88 -8.09 7.41
CA TYR A 63 -4.64 -6.65 7.20
C TYR A 63 -3.81 -6.02 8.32
N GLN A 64 -3.86 -6.58 9.53
CA GLN A 64 -3.05 -6.13 10.65
C GLN A 64 -1.57 -6.41 10.42
N GLU A 65 -1.21 -7.58 9.88
CA GLU A 65 0.16 -7.88 9.45
C GLU A 65 0.61 -6.96 8.31
N VAL A 66 -0.29 -6.66 7.35
CA VAL A 66 0.02 -5.71 6.26
C VAL A 66 0.34 -4.32 6.82
N MET A 67 -0.48 -3.83 7.75
CA MET A 67 -0.27 -2.52 8.38
C MET A 67 1.04 -2.50 9.18
N GLN A 68 1.32 -3.55 9.96
CA GLN A 68 2.57 -3.63 10.73
C GLN A 68 3.79 -3.60 9.81
N SER A 69 3.78 -4.38 8.73
CA SER A 69 4.86 -4.39 7.74
C SER A 69 5.08 -3.00 7.11
N LEU A 70 4.00 -2.26 6.85
CA LEU A 70 4.08 -0.90 6.32
C LEU A 70 4.68 0.08 7.33
N LEU A 71 4.31 -0.01 8.60
CA LEU A 71 4.86 0.81 9.68
C LEU A 71 6.36 0.53 9.89
N ASP A 72 6.75 -0.76 9.90
CA ASP A 72 8.16 -1.16 9.99
C ASP A 72 8.95 -0.59 8.81
N LYS A 73 8.39 -0.67 7.60
CA LYS A 73 9.03 -0.11 6.40
C LYS A 73 9.13 1.41 6.46
N ALA A 74 8.11 2.10 6.97
CA ALA A 74 8.14 3.55 7.15
C ALA A 74 9.27 3.97 8.09
N LYS A 75 9.56 3.16 9.12
CA LYS A 75 10.68 3.39 10.04
C LYS A 75 12.04 3.25 9.34
N GLU A 76 12.22 2.20 8.54
CA GLU A 76 13.44 2.00 7.73
C GLU A 76 13.67 3.13 6.73
N LEU A 77 12.59 3.70 6.19
CA LEU A 77 12.63 4.73 5.15
C LEU A 77 12.56 6.16 5.69
N ASN A 78 12.59 6.37 7.01
CA ASN A 78 12.41 7.68 7.65
C ASN A 78 11.09 8.40 7.26
N CYS A 79 10.05 7.62 6.96
CA CYS A 79 8.71 8.11 6.57
C CYS A 79 7.68 8.00 7.72
N ASN A 80 8.11 7.70 8.94
CA ASN A 80 7.23 7.49 10.10
C ASN A 80 6.29 8.66 10.39
N SER A 81 6.80 9.89 10.35
CA SER A 81 5.97 11.07 10.61
C SER A 81 4.83 11.18 9.61
N TRP A 82 5.10 10.90 8.33
CA TRP A 82 4.10 10.95 7.28
C TRP A 82 2.97 9.93 7.51
N ILE A 83 3.32 8.67 7.78
CA ILE A 83 2.29 7.61 7.95
C ILE A 83 1.46 7.82 9.23
N HIS A 84 2.10 8.19 10.34
CA HIS A 84 1.38 8.47 11.58
C HIS A 84 0.47 9.70 11.48
N ASN A 85 0.92 10.74 10.78
CA ASN A 85 0.08 11.91 10.52
C ASN A 85 -1.13 11.56 9.65
N GLY A 86 -0.95 10.72 8.63
CA GLY A 86 -2.05 10.22 7.80
C GLY A 86 -3.08 9.44 8.61
N ILE A 87 -2.63 8.50 9.45
CA ILE A 87 -3.52 7.72 10.32
C ILE A 87 -4.25 8.63 11.31
N ALA A 88 -3.56 9.58 11.93
CA ALA A 88 -4.15 10.49 12.91
C ALA A 88 -5.21 11.43 12.30
N GLN A 89 -5.07 11.78 11.01
CA GLN A 89 -6.09 12.55 10.29
C GLN A 89 -7.37 11.73 10.13
N MET A 90 -7.27 10.46 9.75
CA MET A 90 -8.44 9.58 9.60
C MET A 90 -9.23 9.39 10.90
N SER A 91 -8.55 9.40 12.06
CA SER A 91 -9.20 9.29 13.37
C SER A 91 -9.89 10.58 13.83
N LYS A 92 -9.50 11.74 13.29
CA LYS A 92 -10.18 13.01 13.56
C LYS A 92 -11.44 13.13 12.72
N ASP A 93 -11.35 12.75 11.45
CA ASP A 93 -12.48 12.79 10.52
C ASP A 93 -13.61 11.82 10.91
N SER A 94 -13.33 10.81 11.75
CA SER A 94 -14.32 9.86 12.28
C SER A 94 -14.91 10.24 13.65
N ALA A 95 -14.47 11.36 14.24
CA ALA A 95 -14.99 11.89 15.51
C ALA A 95 -15.91 13.11 15.32
N ASP A 96 -15.96 13.66 14.10
CA ASP A 96 -16.75 14.83 13.73
C ASP A 96 -18.01 14.47 12.88
N ASP A 97 -18.28 13.18 12.66
CA ASP A 97 -19.51 12.59 12.08
C ASP A 97 -20.41 11.98 13.17
#